data_AF-A0A1Y5H168-F1
#
_entry.id   AF-A0A1Y5H168-F1
#
_cell.length_a   1.000
_cell.length_b   1.000
_cell.length_c   1.000
_cell.angle_alpha   90.00
_cell.angle_beta   90.00
_cell.angle_gamma   90.00
#
_symmetry.space_group_name_H-M   'P 1'
#
loop_
_entity.id
_entity.type
_entity.pdbx_description
1 polymer ?
#
loop_
_entity_poly.entity_id
_entity_poly.type
_entity_poly.pdbx_seq_one_letter_code
_entity_poly.pdbx_strand_id
1 'polypeptide(L)'
;MKKLNKKNILKRFRNIDVEAIQDEGLRSKARKLKSKQSGFTLLELLVVVAILAAIAGTATIALQDTDARASAAAHVAMMDEMNKGIRTFRVLNRGVFPNGFDSLVQVDTVALDNPVLMEALAIDDTSIGLDTITIGQFGQLADIGLSSFNYVAEDQDPADFGTCAAGEIQNLIGSRQNAVVAGNIFLSANGNGCGVRAQFNGDTAGDGSDVPGWNVFSQAEGAAGPTEGAANVADPLPIAVWVGGSERLTGQAEDGAFNALGNTVFMATGLGPASSLFEANKLGGMTSVPVYRHVSADEYNRFIAIWDIGTYDGAGEIVMGDAAALTTIVDGAGDTKEEELGEWDGSRNTI
;
A
#
# COMPACT_ATOMS: atom_id res chain seq x y z
N MET A 1 -66.10 14.31 12.81
CA MET A 1 -66.09 13.26 11.75
C MET A 1 -64.78 13.34 10.97
N LYS A 2 -63.94 12.30 11.00
CA LYS A 2 -62.69 12.25 10.21
C LYS A 2 -63.06 12.09 8.72
N LYS A 3 -62.67 13.04 7.86
CA LYS A 3 -62.83 12.91 6.40
C LYS A 3 -62.08 11.67 5.91
N LEU A 4 -62.79 10.71 5.30
CA LEU A 4 -62.15 9.54 4.70
C LEU A 4 -61.37 9.95 3.45
N ASN A 5 -60.06 9.71 3.44
CA ASN A 5 -59.20 9.83 2.26
C ASN A 5 -59.43 8.64 1.30
N LYS A 6 -59.37 8.89 -0.01
CA LYS A 6 -59.49 7.91 -1.12
C LYS A 6 -58.73 6.60 -0.87
N LYS A 7 -57.52 6.65 -0.29
CA LYS A 7 -56.73 5.44 0.06
C LYS A 7 -57.42 4.55 1.11
N ASN A 8 -58.04 5.14 2.12
CA ASN A 8 -58.74 4.41 3.19
C ASN A 8 -60.06 3.79 2.69
N ILE A 9 -60.72 4.44 1.72
CA ILE A 9 -61.94 3.91 1.09
C ILE A 9 -61.61 2.67 0.24
N LEU A 10 -60.53 2.71 -0.54
CA LEU A 10 -60.05 1.57 -1.33
C LEU A 10 -59.69 0.36 -0.47
N LYS A 11 -58.99 0.56 0.66
CA LYS A 11 -58.62 -0.54 1.57
C LYS A 11 -59.85 -1.20 2.19
N ARG A 12 -60.85 -0.42 2.58
CA ARG A 12 -62.13 -0.95 3.09
C ARG A 12 -62.90 -1.69 2.01
N PHE A 13 -62.91 -1.17 0.77
CA PHE A 13 -63.59 -1.81 -0.36
C PHE A 13 -63.02 -3.20 -0.72
N ARG A 14 -61.71 -3.44 -0.52
CA ARG A 14 -61.10 -4.76 -0.74
C ARG A 14 -61.64 -5.85 0.19
N ASN A 15 -62.03 -5.48 1.40
CA ASN A 15 -62.50 -6.40 2.44
C ASN A 15 -64.03 -6.52 2.49
N ILE A 16 -64.76 -5.81 1.62
CA ILE A 16 -66.22 -5.93 1.52
C ILE A 16 -66.56 -7.23 0.80
N ASP A 17 -67.39 -8.04 1.44
CA ASP A 17 -68.06 -9.16 0.79
C ASP A 17 -69.10 -8.60 -0.19
N VAL A 18 -68.89 -8.88 -1.48
CA VAL A 18 -69.72 -8.35 -2.57
C VAL A 18 -71.10 -9.03 -2.57
N GLU A 19 -71.25 -10.16 -1.89
CA GLU A 19 -72.51 -10.90 -1.75
C GLU A 19 -73.43 -10.31 -0.68
N ALA A 20 -72.90 -9.50 0.24
CA ALA A 20 -73.68 -8.78 1.24
C ALA A 20 -74.43 -7.56 0.67
N ILE A 21 -74.23 -7.22 -0.61
CA ILE A 21 -74.88 -6.10 -1.28
C ILE A 21 -76.26 -6.56 -1.82
N GLN A 22 -77.33 -6.08 -1.20
CA GLN A 22 -78.71 -6.43 -1.54
C GLN A 22 -79.17 -5.86 -2.90
N ASP A 23 -78.62 -4.73 -3.33
CA ASP A 23 -78.97 -4.08 -4.59
C ASP A 23 -78.22 -4.73 -5.77
N GLU A 24 -78.97 -5.22 -6.74
CA GLU A 24 -78.46 -5.98 -7.88
C GLU A 24 -77.60 -5.11 -8.83
N GLY A 25 -77.96 -3.85 -9.01
CA GLY A 25 -77.23 -2.88 -9.84
C GLY A 25 -75.88 -2.50 -9.22
N LEU A 26 -75.82 -2.30 -7.91
CA LEU A 26 -74.61 -2.01 -7.16
C LEU A 26 -73.71 -3.25 -7.03
N ARG A 27 -74.31 -4.43 -6.88
CA ARG A 27 -73.60 -5.72 -6.86
C ARG A 27 -72.86 -5.98 -8.18
N SER A 28 -73.51 -5.76 -9.32
CA SER A 28 -72.87 -5.92 -10.64
C SER A 28 -71.72 -4.94 -10.86
N LYS A 29 -71.89 -3.67 -10.46
CA LYS A 29 -70.84 -2.64 -10.52
C LYS A 29 -69.67 -2.95 -9.58
N ALA A 30 -69.94 -3.44 -8.38
CA ALA A 30 -68.90 -3.85 -7.42
C ALA A 30 -68.11 -5.07 -7.89
N ARG A 31 -68.77 -6.09 -8.48
CA ARG A 31 -68.11 -7.23 -9.13
C ARG A 31 -67.19 -6.79 -10.26
N LYS A 32 -67.65 -5.88 -11.12
CA LYS A 32 -66.88 -5.33 -12.25
C LYS A 32 -65.67 -4.49 -11.82
N LEU A 33 -65.72 -3.83 -10.65
CA LEU A 33 -64.57 -3.12 -10.10
C LEU A 33 -63.56 -4.07 -9.44
N LYS A 34 -64.02 -5.11 -8.74
CA LYS A 34 -63.14 -6.11 -8.10
C LYS A 34 -62.40 -6.95 -9.14
N SER A 35 -63.04 -7.27 -10.27
CA SER A 35 -62.42 -8.01 -11.39
C SER A 35 -61.40 -7.20 -12.20
N LYS A 36 -61.34 -5.87 -12.03
CA LYS A 36 -60.36 -4.98 -12.70
C LYS A 36 -59.06 -4.81 -11.90
N GLN A 37 -58.97 -5.32 -10.67
CA GLN A 37 -57.69 -5.44 -9.98
C GLN A 37 -56.97 -6.69 -10.51
N SER A 38 -56.31 -6.55 -11.67
CA SER A 38 -55.36 -7.54 -12.17
C SER A 38 -54.22 -7.63 -11.17
N GLY A 39 -54.25 -8.64 -10.30
CA GLY A 39 -53.08 -9.00 -9.50
C GLY A 39 -51.96 -9.42 -10.44
N PHE A 40 -50.72 -9.06 -10.09
CA PHE A 40 -49.54 -9.53 -10.79
C PHE A 40 -49.60 -11.05 -10.87
N THR A 41 -49.52 -11.62 -12.08
CA THR A 41 -49.62 -13.07 -12.23
C THR A 41 -48.31 -13.72 -11.76
N LEU A 42 -48.42 -14.93 -11.20
CA LEU A 42 -47.24 -15.71 -10.80
C LEU A 42 -46.31 -15.97 -11.99
N LEU A 43 -46.89 -16.08 -13.20
CA LEU A 43 -46.17 -16.27 -14.45
C LEU A 43 -45.37 -15.02 -14.86
N GLU A 44 -45.95 -13.83 -14.76
CA GLU A 44 -45.20 -12.58 -15.01
C GLU A 44 -44.02 -12.44 -14.06
N LEU A 45 -44.22 -12.77 -12.77
CA LEU A 45 -43.14 -12.72 -11.80
C LEU A 45 -42.02 -13.70 -12.16
N LEU A 46 -42.36 -14.93 -12.56
CA LEU A 46 -41.37 -15.93 -12.96
C LEU A 46 -40.58 -15.51 -14.20
N VAL A 47 -41.26 -14.96 -15.22
CA VAL A 47 -40.60 -14.46 -16.44
C VAL A 47 -39.66 -13.30 -16.12
N VAL A 48 -40.07 -12.36 -15.27
CA VAL A 48 -39.22 -11.24 -14.85
C VAL A 48 -37.97 -11.74 -14.14
N VAL A 49 -38.11 -12.68 -13.21
CA VAL A 49 -36.94 -13.27 -12.51
C VAL A 49 -36.02 -14.00 -13.48
N ALA A 50 -36.56 -14.73 -14.45
CA ALA A 50 -35.76 -15.42 -15.47
C ALA A 50 -34.97 -14.43 -16.35
N ILE A 51 -35.59 -13.33 -16.79
CA ILE A 51 -34.91 -12.29 -17.57
C ILE A 51 -33.85 -11.58 -16.72
N LEU A 52 -34.16 -11.24 -15.46
CA LEU A 52 -33.20 -10.62 -14.55
C LEU A 52 -31.99 -11.53 -14.29
N ALA A 53 -32.21 -12.84 -14.09
CA ALA A 53 -31.13 -13.80 -13.91
C ALA A 53 -30.24 -13.92 -15.17
N ALA A 54 -30.84 -13.93 -16.36
CA ALA A 54 -30.08 -13.97 -17.61
C ALA A 54 -29.22 -12.71 -17.82
N ILE A 55 -29.80 -11.52 -17.60
CA ILE A 55 -29.07 -10.24 -17.72
C ILE A 55 -27.97 -10.15 -16.67
N ALA A 56 -28.27 -10.53 -15.41
CA ALA A 56 -27.28 -10.53 -14.32
C ALA A 56 -26.09 -11.44 -14.65
N GLY A 57 -26.34 -12.65 -15.16
CA GLY A 57 -25.27 -13.59 -15.53
C GLY A 57 -24.35 -13.06 -16.64
N THR A 58 -24.90 -12.40 -17.66
CA THR A 58 -24.07 -11.78 -18.70
C THR A 58 -23.35 -10.52 -18.22
N ALA A 59 -23.98 -9.75 -17.33
CA ALA A 59 -23.40 -8.52 -16.79
C ALA A 59 -22.23 -8.82 -15.83
N THR A 60 -22.30 -9.88 -15.02
CA THR A 60 -21.22 -10.22 -14.08
C THR A 60 -19.90 -10.53 -14.77
N ILE A 61 -19.93 -11.18 -15.94
CA ILE A 61 -18.71 -11.49 -16.71
C ILE A 61 -18.07 -10.20 -17.23
N ALA A 62 -18.86 -9.29 -17.80
CA ALA A 62 -18.35 -8.01 -18.30
C ALA A 62 -17.88 -7.06 -17.18
N LEU A 63 -18.48 -7.15 -15.99
CA LEU A 63 -18.10 -6.34 -14.84
C LEU A 63 -16.79 -6.78 -14.22
N GLN A 64 -16.48 -8.09 -14.18
CA GLN A 64 -15.19 -8.59 -13.66
C GLN A 64 -14.01 -8.02 -14.45
N ASP A 65 -14.08 -8.00 -15.79
CA ASP A 65 -13.06 -7.37 -16.64
C ASP A 65 -12.98 -5.84 -16.43
N THR A 66 -14.09 -5.21 -16.09
CA THR A 66 -14.14 -3.75 -15.86
C THR A 66 -13.55 -3.38 -14.51
N ASP A 67 -13.82 -4.16 -13.47
CA ASP A 67 -13.30 -3.94 -12.12
C ASP A 67 -11.78 -4.14 -12.06
N ALA A 68 -11.26 -5.21 -12.70
CA ALA A 68 -9.82 -5.43 -12.81
C ALA A 68 -9.11 -4.28 -13.55
N ARG A 69 -9.66 -3.84 -14.69
CA ARG A 69 -9.12 -2.71 -15.47
C ARG A 69 -9.21 -1.38 -14.72
N ALA A 70 -10.29 -1.16 -13.98
CA ALA A 70 -10.45 0.05 -13.18
C ALA A 70 -9.43 0.10 -12.02
N SER A 71 -9.12 -1.06 -11.43
CA SER A 71 -8.12 -1.19 -10.37
C SER A 71 -6.70 -0.88 -10.88
N ALA A 72 -6.27 -1.52 -11.97
CA ALA A 72 -4.96 -1.27 -12.59
C ALA A 72 -4.81 0.20 -13.02
N ALA A 73 -5.83 0.80 -13.65
CA ALA A 73 -5.80 2.22 -14.03
C ALA A 73 -5.68 3.15 -12.82
N ALA A 74 -6.32 2.81 -11.69
CA ALA A 74 -6.18 3.57 -10.45
C ALA A 74 -4.77 3.45 -9.87
N HIS A 75 -4.17 2.26 -9.90
CA HIS A 75 -2.80 2.03 -9.42
C HIS A 75 -1.77 2.79 -10.26
N VAL A 76 -1.87 2.74 -11.59
CA VAL A 76 -1.01 3.51 -12.51
C VAL A 76 -1.12 5.02 -12.26
N ALA A 77 -2.34 5.51 -12.00
CA ALA A 77 -2.54 6.92 -11.65
C ALA A 77 -1.87 7.27 -10.32
N MET A 78 -1.94 6.38 -9.31
CA MET A 78 -1.26 6.57 -8.02
C MET A 78 0.26 6.56 -8.18
N MET A 79 0.84 5.68 -9.01
CA MET A 79 2.28 5.69 -9.34
C MET A 79 2.73 7.04 -9.91
N ASP A 80 1.96 7.61 -10.84
CA ASP A 80 2.24 8.94 -11.40
C ASP A 80 2.08 10.06 -10.37
N GLU A 81 1.08 9.96 -9.49
CA GLU A 81 0.85 10.93 -8.42
C GLU A 81 1.96 10.91 -7.38
N MET A 82 2.45 9.75 -6.98
CA MET A 82 3.57 9.67 -6.04
C MET A 82 4.88 10.14 -6.67
N ASN A 83 5.14 9.80 -7.93
CA ASN A 83 6.31 10.30 -8.66
C ASN A 83 6.31 11.84 -8.71
N LYS A 84 5.15 12.45 -8.99
CA LYS A 84 4.96 13.89 -8.93
C LYS A 84 5.09 14.41 -7.50
N GLY A 85 4.49 13.73 -6.52
CA GLY A 85 4.52 14.08 -5.10
C GLY A 85 5.94 14.21 -4.56
N ILE A 86 6.78 13.19 -4.76
CA ILE A 86 8.18 13.19 -4.32
C ILE A 86 8.98 14.29 -5.03
N ARG A 87 8.80 14.46 -6.35
CA ARG A 87 9.50 15.51 -7.11
C ARG A 87 9.07 16.91 -6.69
N THR A 88 7.78 17.14 -6.47
CA THR A 88 7.23 18.40 -5.96
C THR A 88 7.71 18.67 -4.55
N PHE A 89 7.71 17.66 -3.68
CA PHE A 89 8.26 17.76 -2.33
C PHE A 89 9.72 18.22 -2.38
N ARG A 90 10.55 17.59 -3.22
CA ARG A 90 11.97 17.97 -3.39
C ARG A 90 12.13 19.43 -3.80
N VAL A 91 11.36 19.88 -4.80
CA VAL A 91 11.40 21.27 -5.28
C VAL A 91 10.99 22.26 -4.18
N LEU A 92 9.92 21.96 -3.44
CA LEU A 92 9.41 22.84 -2.38
C LEU A 92 10.29 22.84 -1.12
N ASN A 93 11.04 21.76 -0.89
CA ASN A 93 11.97 21.61 0.23
C ASN A 93 13.43 21.84 -0.18
N ARG A 94 13.68 22.74 -1.15
CA ARG A 94 15.02 23.22 -1.51
C ARG A 94 16.00 22.13 -1.97
N GLY A 95 15.51 21.15 -2.72
CA GLY A 95 16.33 20.07 -3.26
C GLY A 95 16.40 18.83 -2.39
N VAL A 96 15.79 18.86 -1.20
CA VAL A 96 15.82 17.78 -0.20
C VAL A 96 14.65 16.82 -0.41
N PHE A 97 14.95 15.52 -0.53
CA PHE A 97 13.94 14.47 -0.61
C PHE A 97 13.23 14.24 0.75
N PRO A 98 12.05 13.58 0.74
CA PRO A 98 11.47 13.10 1.99
C PRO A 98 12.40 12.11 2.69
N ASN A 99 12.24 11.96 4.00
CA ASN A 99 13.00 11.02 4.82
C ASN A 99 12.04 10.04 5.52
N GLY A 100 12.57 9.05 6.23
CA GLY A 100 11.78 8.08 6.98
C GLY A 100 11.00 7.14 6.08
N PHE A 101 11.58 6.75 4.94
CA PHE A 101 11.03 5.69 4.09
C PHE A 101 11.19 4.32 4.76
N ASP A 102 10.37 3.36 4.35
CA ASP A 102 10.49 1.98 4.83
C ASP A 102 11.65 1.31 4.08
N SER A 103 12.55 0.65 4.81
CA SER A 103 13.75 0.01 4.23
C SER A 103 13.45 -1.27 3.46
N LEU A 104 12.27 -1.88 3.68
CA LEU A 104 11.90 -3.23 3.21
C LEU A 104 12.75 -4.36 3.85
N VAL A 105 13.55 -4.02 4.86
CA VAL A 105 14.47 -4.93 5.55
C VAL A 105 13.96 -5.21 6.97
N GLN A 106 14.07 -6.48 7.36
CA GLN A 106 13.91 -6.96 8.72
C GLN A 106 15.28 -7.27 9.33
N VAL A 107 15.43 -7.03 10.63
CA VAL A 107 16.68 -7.24 11.39
C VAL A 107 16.37 -7.90 12.74
N ASP A 108 17.36 -8.55 13.34
CA ASP A 108 17.16 -9.23 14.62
C ASP A 108 16.93 -8.23 15.78
N THR A 109 17.66 -7.11 15.76
CA THR A 109 17.71 -6.18 16.90
C THR A 109 17.75 -4.72 16.47
N VAL A 110 17.62 -3.82 17.44
CA VAL A 110 17.90 -2.37 17.26
C VAL A 110 19.33 -2.07 16.78
N ALA A 111 20.26 -3.04 16.80
CA ALA A 111 21.59 -2.90 16.22
C ALA A 111 21.64 -3.26 14.73
N LEU A 112 20.49 -3.53 14.10
CA LEU A 112 20.36 -3.94 12.70
C LEU A 112 21.16 -5.21 12.33
N ASP A 113 21.33 -6.11 13.29
CA ASP A 113 22.03 -7.39 13.10
C ASP A 113 21.23 -8.32 12.15
N ASN A 114 21.97 -9.15 11.41
CA ASN A 114 21.44 -10.21 10.53
C ASN A 114 20.29 -9.74 9.61
N PRO A 115 20.52 -8.73 8.75
CA PRO A 115 19.48 -8.20 7.88
C PRO A 115 18.97 -9.28 6.91
N VAL A 116 17.64 -9.36 6.80
CA VAL A 116 16.91 -10.17 5.83
C VAL A 116 15.87 -9.32 5.11
N LEU A 117 15.45 -9.71 3.91
CA LEU A 117 14.29 -9.09 3.29
C LEU A 117 13.04 -9.43 4.10
N MET A 118 12.14 -8.47 4.25
CA MET A 118 10.94 -8.67 5.04
C MET A 118 10.04 -9.76 4.40
N GLU A 119 9.61 -10.74 5.22
CA GLU A 119 8.76 -11.85 4.78
C GLU A 119 7.42 -11.40 4.17
N ALA A 120 6.87 -10.27 4.63
CA ALA A 120 5.63 -9.73 4.12
C ALA A 120 5.75 -9.05 2.75
N LEU A 121 6.92 -8.98 2.11
CA LEU A 121 7.02 -8.43 0.76
C LEU A 121 6.31 -9.37 -0.23
N ALA A 122 5.38 -8.84 -1.04
CA ALA A 122 4.76 -9.59 -2.13
C ALA A 122 5.64 -9.65 -3.39
N ILE A 123 6.81 -9.02 -3.34
CA ILE A 123 7.75 -8.97 -4.44
C ILE A 123 8.46 -10.30 -4.58
N ASP A 124 8.60 -10.80 -5.81
CA ASP A 124 9.43 -11.97 -6.07
C ASP A 124 10.88 -11.72 -5.60
N ASP A 125 11.43 -12.66 -4.82
CA ASP A 125 12.80 -12.67 -4.27
C ASP A 125 13.87 -12.54 -5.38
N THR A 126 13.49 -12.72 -6.64
CA THR A 126 14.34 -12.48 -7.81
C THR A 126 14.46 -11.01 -8.24
N SER A 127 13.69 -10.09 -7.66
CA SER A 127 13.60 -8.69 -8.10
C SER A 127 14.03 -7.66 -7.06
N ILE A 128 14.08 -8.02 -5.78
CA ILE A 128 14.74 -7.26 -4.73
C ILE A 128 15.81 -8.14 -4.06
N GLY A 129 16.96 -7.55 -3.75
CA GLY A 129 18.05 -8.14 -3.00
C GLY A 129 18.46 -7.27 -1.81
N LEU A 130 19.42 -7.77 -1.04
CA LEU A 130 20.05 -7.03 0.05
C LEU A 130 21.45 -6.59 -0.35
N ASP A 131 21.80 -5.37 0.02
CA ASP A 131 23.16 -4.86 -0.01
C ASP A 131 23.40 -3.98 1.22
N THR A 132 24.59 -3.42 1.34
CA THR A 132 24.97 -2.58 2.47
C THR A 132 25.70 -1.33 2.00
N ILE A 133 25.49 -0.22 2.69
CA ILE A 133 26.20 1.04 2.46
C ILE A 133 27.01 1.43 3.69
N THR A 134 28.19 1.98 3.45
CA THR A 134 29.04 2.52 4.51
C THR A 134 28.47 3.80 5.08
N ILE A 135 28.97 4.21 6.23
CA ILE A 135 28.53 5.43 6.89
C ILE A 135 28.79 6.70 6.07
N GLY A 136 29.89 6.70 5.30
CA GLY A 136 30.22 7.78 4.39
C GLY A 136 29.23 7.89 3.23
N GLN A 137 28.76 6.75 2.73
CA GLN A 137 27.76 6.68 1.67
C GLN A 137 26.38 7.09 2.17
N PHE A 138 26.00 6.68 3.39
CA PHE A 138 24.77 7.16 4.02
C PHE A 138 24.80 8.68 4.26
N GLY A 139 25.97 9.24 4.59
CA GLY A 139 26.16 10.69 4.65
C GLY A 139 25.85 11.41 3.33
N GLN A 140 26.28 10.83 2.19
CA GLN A 140 25.97 11.38 0.86
C GLN A 140 24.47 11.31 0.53
N LEU A 141 23.77 10.24 0.97
CA LEU A 141 22.31 10.16 0.89
C LEU A 141 21.63 11.18 1.81
N ALA A 142 22.18 11.42 3.00
CA ALA A 142 21.64 12.39 3.94
C ALA A 142 21.75 13.83 3.42
N ASP A 143 22.81 14.18 2.67
CA ASP A 143 23.00 15.49 2.06
C ASP A 143 21.88 15.88 1.08
N ILE A 144 21.25 14.89 0.43
CA ILE A 144 20.10 15.08 -0.45
C ILE A 144 18.74 14.85 0.24
N GLY A 145 18.74 14.58 1.54
CA GLY A 145 17.54 14.42 2.37
C GLY A 145 17.13 12.99 2.72
N LEU A 146 17.77 11.97 2.13
CA LEU A 146 17.54 10.57 2.47
C LEU A 146 18.33 10.21 3.73
N SER A 147 17.99 10.87 4.85
CA SER A 147 18.76 10.82 6.10
C SER A 147 18.22 9.83 7.14
N SER A 148 17.13 9.12 6.83
CA SER A 148 16.59 8.09 7.71
C SER A 148 15.75 7.05 6.99
N PHE A 149 15.82 5.82 7.49
CA PHE A 149 15.05 4.68 7.04
C PHE A 149 14.43 3.96 8.24
N ASN A 150 13.21 3.43 8.07
CA ASN A 150 12.58 2.60 9.08
C ASN A 150 12.81 1.12 8.74
N TYR A 151 13.20 0.33 9.73
CA TYR A 151 13.41 -1.11 9.64
C TYR A 151 12.39 -1.82 10.51
N VAL A 152 12.09 -3.08 10.20
CA VAL A 152 11.38 -3.96 11.14
C VAL A 152 12.42 -4.67 11.98
N ALA A 153 12.30 -4.61 13.30
CA ALA A 153 13.21 -5.32 14.21
C ALA A 153 12.45 -6.41 14.98
N GLU A 154 13.03 -7.61 15.04
CA GLU A 154 12.42 -8.77 15.69
C GLU A 154 12.25 -8.59 17.20
N ASP A 155 13.12 -7.80 17.82
CA ASP A 155 13.08 -7.47 19.25
C ASP A 155 12.11 -6.32 19.59
N GLN A 156 11.38 -5.78 18.61
CA GLN A 156 10.42 -4.68 18.79
C GLN A 156 8.98 -5.15 18.61
N ASP A 157 8.44 -5.85 19.60
CA ASP A 157 7.04 -6.30 19.55
C ASP A 157 6.03 -5.11 19.59
N PRO A 158 4.87 -5.24 18.94
CA PRO A 158 3.83 -4.21 18.96
C PRO A 158 3.23 -4.06 20.37
N ALA A 159 2.71 -2.87 20.67
CA ALA A 159 2.13 -2.56 21.99
C ALA A 159 0.98 -3.49 22.43
N ASP A 160 0.11 -3.89 21.50
CA ASP A 160 -1.12 -4.60 21.88
C ASP A 160 -0.90 -6.11 22.08
N PHE A 161 -0.48 -6.81 21.01
CA PHE A 161 -0.41 -8.27 20.98
C PHE A 161 0.42 -8.79 19.81
N GLY A 162 1.18 -9.85 20.08
CA GLY A 162 1.92 -10.63 19.09
C GLY A 162 3.42 -10.36 19.14
N THR A 163 4.16 -10.92 18.19
CA THR A 163 5.61 -10.76 18.11
C THR A 163 6.08 -10.51 16.69
N CYS A 164 7.19 -9.79 16.58
CA CYS A 164 7.84 -9.46 15.31
C CYS A 164 8.98 -10.43 14.96
N ALA A 165 9.12 -11.52 15.72
CA ALA A 165 10.13 -12.55 15.49
C ALA A 165 10.11 -13.12 14.05
N ALA A 166 11.24 -13.65 13.61
CA ALA A 166 11.38 -14.32 12.32
C ALA A 166 10.25 -15.32 12.05
N GLY A 167 9.61 -15.22 10.88
CA GLY A 167 8.55 -16.14 10.44
C GLY A 167 7.18 -15.89 11.07
N GLU A 168 7.02 -14.85 11.90
CA GLU A 168 5.76 -14.53 12.57
C GLU A 168 5.10 -13.25 12.03
N ILE A 169 5.73 -12.50 11.12
CA ILE A 169 5.20 -11.21 10.64
C ILE A 169 3.85 -11.38 9.94
N GLN A 170 3.72 -12.35 9.02
CA GLN A 170 2.46 -12.58 8.32
C GLN A 170 1.36 -13.05 9.29
N ASN A 171 1.71 -13.91 10.27
CA ASN A 171 0.78 -14.31 11.33
C ASN A 171 0.33 -13.13 12.19
N LEU A 172 1.26 -12.22 12.50
CA LEU A 172 1.00 -11.01 13.26
C LEU A 172 0.02 -10.10 12.53
N ILE A 173 0.23 -9.87 11.23
CA ILE A 173 -0.65 -9.04 10.37
C ILE A 173 -2.01 -9.71 10.17
N GLY A 174 -2.05 -11.02 9.99
CA GLY A 174 -3.29 -11.79 9.82
C GLY A 174 -4.14 -11.89 11.10
N SER A 175 -3.54 -11.61 12.27
CA SER A 175 -4.20 -11.69 13.55
C SER A 175 -5.31 -10.65 13.71
N ARG A 176 -6.40 -11.03 14.38
CA ARG A 176 -7.49 -10.12 14.78
C ARG A 176 -7.34 -9.62 16.22
N GLN A 177 -6.25 -10.00 16.90
CA GLN A 177 -6.01 -9.69 18.31
C GLN A 177 -5.17 -8.41 18.51
N ASN A 178 -4.66 -7.83 17.42
CA ASN A 178 -3.87 -6.60 17.43
C ASN A 178 -4.38 -5.60 16.37
N ALA A 179 -3.76 -4.43 16.32
CA ALA A 179 -3.98 -3.41 15.31
C ALA A 179 -2.82 -3.30 14.30
N VAL A 180 -1.99 -4.35 14.20
CA VAL A 180 -0.90 -4.43 13.23
C VAL A 180 -1.49 -4.75 11.85
N VAL A 181 -1.06 -4.01 10.85
CA VAL A 181 -1.36 -4.22 9.44
C VAL A 181 -0.06 -4.09 8.66
N ALA A 182 0.02 -4.68 7.46
CA ALA A 182 1.21 -4.55 6.63
C ALA A 182 1.65 -3.09 6.40
N GLY A 183 0.69 -2.16 6.37
CA GLY A 183 0.93 -0.73 6.16
C GLY A 183 1.41 0.06 7.38
N ASN A 184 1.46 -0.50 8.59
CA ASN A 184 2.02 0.15 9.79
C ASN A 184 3.13 -0.67 10.48
N ILE A 185 3.57 -1.78 9.88
CA ILE A 185 4.61 -2.65 10.46
C ILE A 185 5.94 -1.92 10.71
N PHE A 186 6.27 -0.91 9.90
CA PHE A 186 7.46 -0.07 10.06
C PHE A 186 7.29 1.08 11.08
N LEU A 187 6.11 1.22 11.69
CA LEU A 187 5.90 2.15 12.80
C LEU A 187 6.39 1.55 14.10
N SER A 188 6.71 2.38 15.09
CA SER A 188 7.10 1.90 16.41
C SER A 188 6.03 1.04 17.11
N ALA A 189 6.38 0.41 18.23
CA ALA A 189 5.44 -0.38 19.04
C ALA A 189 4.17 0.43 19.40
N ASN A 190 4.33 1.71 19.75
CA ASN A 190 3.20 2.63 20.03
C ASN A 190 2.37 2.99 18.79
N GLY A 191 2.94 2.84 17.59
CA GLY A 191 2.24 2.94 16.31
C GLY A 191 1.61 1.61 15.85
N ASN A 192 1.58 0.60 16.72
CA ASN A 192 1.16 -0.77 16.42
C ASN A 192 1.98 -1.40 15.28
N GLY A 193 3.30 -1.25 15.34
CA GLY A 193 4.24 -1.90 14.44
C GLY A 193 5.48 -2.40 15.18
N CYS A 194 6.47 -2.79 14.39
CA CYS A 194 7.74 -3.38 14.79
C CYS A 194 8.95 -2.50 14.44
N GLY A 195 8.69 -1.21 14.22
CA GLY A 195 9.57 -0.29 13.54
C GLY A 195 10.66 0.28 14.44
N VAL A 196 11.88 0.25 13.93
CA VAL A 196 13.01 1.05 14.40
C VAL A 196 13.45 2.01 13.30
N ARG A 197 14.03 3.15 13.67
CA ARG A 197 14.47 4.16 12.72
C ARG A 197 15.98 4.32 12.78
N ALA A 198 16.67 3.97 11.71
CA ALA A 198 18.04 4.39 11.49
C ALA A 198 18.04 5.84 11.01
N GLN A 199 18.80 6.70 11.66
CA GLN A 199 18.91 8.11 11.28
C GLN A 199 20.36 8.56 11.29
N PHE A 200 20.77 9.17 10.19
CA PHE A 200 22.07 9.82 10.07
C PHE A 200 22.12 11.04 10.99
N ASN A 201 23.13 11.09 11.85
CA ASN A 201 23.30 12.18 12.82
C ASN A 201 24.45 13.12 12.47
N GLY A 202 25.05 12.94 11.28
CA GLY A 202 26.20 13.70 10.87
C GLY A 202 27.43 13.36 11.71
N ASP A 203 28.41 14.25 11.64
CA ASP A 203 29.54 14.22 12.54
C ASP A 203 29.13 14.80 13.90
N THR A 204 29.02 13.93 14.90
CA THR A 204 28.62 14.31 16.27
C THR A 204 29.83 14.55 17.17
N ALA A 205 31.05 14.36 16.66
CA ALA A 205 32.25 14.46 17.45
C ALA A 205 32.80 15.89 17.39
N GLY A 206 32.27 16.78 18.24
CA GLY A 206 32.82 18.12 18.49
C GLY A 206 34.25 18.13 19.08
N ASP A 207 34.99 17.02 18.97
CA ASP A 207 36.35 16.80 19.46
C ASP A 207 37.39 16.63 18.33
N GLY A 208 36.98 16.74 17.06
CA GLY A 208 37.88 16.63 15.89
C GLY A 208 38.29 15.19 15.57
N SER A 209 37.61 14.20 16.15
CA SER A 209 37.59 12.83 15.63
C SER A 209 36.36 12.66 14.75
N ASP A 210 36.43 13.24 13.54
CA ASP A 210 35.38 13.17 12.50
C ASP A 210 35.02 11.71 12.18
N VAL A 211 34.12 11.12 12.96
CA VAL A 211 33.52 9.83 12.64
C VAL A 211 32.03 10.11 12.43
N PRO A 212 31.60 10.30 11.18
CA PRO A 212 30.19 10.35 10.83
C PRO A 212 29.47 9.17 11.50
N GLY A 213 28.33 9.45 12.12
CA GLY A 213 27.57 8.50 12.92
C GLY A 213 26.13 8.38 12.43
N TRP A 214 25.49 7.24 12.70
CA TRP A 214 24.04 7.12 12.63
C TRP A 214 23.55 6.34 13.86
N ASN A 215 22.35 6.69 14.33
CA ASN A 215 21.77 6.08 15.51
C ASN A 215 20.46 5.38 15.14
N VAL A 216 20.13 4.34 15.90
CA VAL A 216 18.83 3.69 15.83
C VAL A 216 17.94 4.18 16.96
N PHE A 217 16.77 4.67 16.57
CA PHE A 217 15.71 5.07 17.48
C PHE A 217 14.64 3.99 17.48
N SER A 218 14.33 3.42 18.64
CA SER A 218 13.19 2.55 18.83
C SER A 218 12.19 3.21 19.79
N GLN A 219 10.96 2.72 19.86
CA GLN A 219 10.02 3.18 20.87
C GLN A 219 9.16 2.00 21.33
N ALA A 220 9.58 1.40 22.45
CA ALA A 220 8.84 0.35 23.13
C ALA A 220 7.46 0.83 23.58
N GLU A 221 6.56 -0.13 23.83
CA GLU A 221 5.23 0.12 24.36
C GLU A 221 5.27 1.04 25.60
N GLY A 222 4.44 2.08 25.60
CA GLY A 222 4.27 2.97 26.75
C GLY A 222 5.46 3.89 27.03
N ALA A 223 6.52 3.85 26.20
CA ALA A 223 7.66 4.74 26.33
C ALA A 223 7.26 6.19 26.05
N ALA A 224 7.71 7.12 26.91
CA ALA A 224 7.38 8.55 26.84
C ALA A 224 7.90 9.25 25.56
N GLY A 225 8.80 8.60 24.82
CA GLY A 225 9.35 9.04 23.55
C GLY A 225 10.24 7.96 22.95
N PRO A 226 10.75 8.15 21.73
CA PRO A 226 11.75 7.25 21.16
C PRO A 226 12.94 7.14 22.11
N THR A 227 13.29 5.90 22.44
CA THR A 227 14.48 5.58 23.22
C THR A 227 15.60 5.37 22.22
N GLU A 228 16.69 6.08 22.39
CA GLU A 228 17.89 5.83 21.61
C GLU A 228 18.42 4.45 21.99
N GLY A 229 18.36 3.50 21.06
CA GLY A 229 19.15 2.27 21.15
C GLY A 229 20.57 2.67 20.85
N ALA A 230 21.27 3.26 21.82
CA ALA A 230 22.62 3.82 21.68
C ALA A 230 23.70 2.74 21.48
N ALA A 231 23.51 1.84 20.53
CA ALA A 231 24.64 1.31 19.80
C ALA A 231 24.91 2.30 18.67
N ASN A 232 26.09 2.92 18.64
CA ASN A 232 26.67 3.24 17.34
C ASN A 232 26.66 1.92 16.59
N VAL A 233 25.72 1.76 15.66
CA VAL A 233 25.61 0.51 14.94
C VAL A 233 26.85 0.38 14.07
N ALA A 234 27.42 -0.83 14.06
CA ALA A 234 28.59 -1.10 13.25
C ALA A 234 28.24 -0.88 11.77
N ASP A 235 29.04 -0.06 11.09
CA ASP A 235 29.10 0.00 9.63
C ASP A 235 29.29 -1.44 9.10
N PRO A 236 28.46 -1.92 8.15
CA PRO A 236 27.63 -1.15 7.21
C PRO A 236 26.11 -1.15 7.47
N LEU A 237 25.40 -0.16 6.92
CA LEU A 237 23.93 -0.02 6.97
C LEU A 237 23.28 -0.91 5.89
N PRO A 238 22.37 -1.83 6.24
CA PRO A 238 21.69 -2.66 5.25
C PRO A 238 20.62 -1.89 4.47
N ILE A 239 20.53 -2.14 3.17
CA ILE A 239 19.54 -1.55 2.27
C ILE A 239 18.94 -2.62 1.35
N ALA A 240 17.70 -2.42 0.94
CA ALA A 240 17.10 -3.17 -0.14
C ALA A 240 17.53 -2.57 -1.49
N VAL A 241 17.91 -3.42 -2.44
CA VAL A 241 18.30 -3.02 -3.79
C VAL A 241 17.47 -3.78 -4.83
N TRP A 242 17.18 -3.14 -5.95
CA TRP A 242 16.52 -3.78 -7.07
C TRP A 242 17.52 -4.62 -7.87
N VAL A 243 17.21 -5.90 -8.05
CA VAL A 243 18.02 -6.86 -8.79
C VAL A 243 17.30 -7.47 -10.00
N GLY A 244 16.03 -7.11 -10.19
CA GLY A 244 15.14 -7.63 -11.23
C GLY A 244 15.42 -7.16 -12.66
N GLY A 245 16.63 -6.67 -12.94
CA GLY A 245 17.03 -6.12 -14.24
C GLY A 245 16.77 -4.62 -14.38
N SER A 246 17.76 -3.89 -14.89
CA SER A 246 17.69 -2.44 -15.12
C SER A 246 16.73 -2.08 -16.26
N GLU A 247 16.49 -3.00 -17.19
CA GLU A 247 15.63 -2.83 -18.35
C GLU A 247 14.16 -2.67 -17.96
N ARG A 248 13.73 -3.29 -16.84
CA ARG A 248 12.38 -3.11 -16.32
C ARG A 248 12.15 -1.68 -15.86
N LEU A 249 13.17 -1.06 -15.27
CA LEU A 249 13.08 0.29 -14.69
C LEU A 249 13.37 1.40 -15.70
N THR A 250 14.36 1.20 -16.57
CA THR A 250 14.92 2.25 -17.44
C THR A 250 14.67 2.01 -18.94
N GLY A 251 14.17 0.81 -19.29
CA GLY A 251 14.04 0.38 -20.68
C GLY A 251 15.37 0.02 -21.36
N GLN A 252 16.49 0.03 -20.63
CA GLN A 252 17.82 -0.34 -21.13
C GLN A 252 18.44 -1.42 -20.24
N ALA A 253 18.85 -2.52 -20.85
CA ALA A 253 19.55 -3.60 -20.15
C ALA A 253 21.01 -3.22 -19.93
N GLU A 254 21.49 -3.39 -18.71
CA GLU A 254 22.91 -3.37 -18.37
C GLU A 254 23.54 -4.74 -18.62
N ASP A 255 24.86 -4.77 -18.80
CA ASP A 255 25.57 -6.01 -19.16
C ASP A 255 25.90 -6.84 -17.92
N GLY A 256 25.80 -8.17 -18.04
CA GLY A 256 26.15 -9.10 -16.96
C GLY A 256 25.16 -9.15 -15.79
N ALA A 257 25.68 -9.46 -14.60
CA ALA A 257 24.89 -9.52 -13.36
C ALA A 257 24.60 -8.10 -12.84
N PHE A 258 23.54 -7.93 -12.03
CA PHE A 258 23.15 -6.61 -11.51
C PHE A 258 24.30 -5.87 -10.80
N ASN A 259 25.19 -6.60 -10.12
CA ASN A 259 26.35 -6.07 -9.40
C ASN A 259 27.66 -6.02 -10.20
N ALA A 260 27.59 -6.16 -11.52
CA ALA A 260 28.77 -6.08 -12.38
C ALA A 260 29.33 -4.65 -12.44
N LEU A 261 30.63 -4.54 -12.75
CA LEU A 261 31.34 -3.26 -12.87
C LEU A 261 30.59 -2.27 -13.76
N GLY A 262 30.27 -1.10 -13.20
CA GLY A 262 29.64 0.01 -13.91
C GLY A 262 28.12 -0.08 -13.99
N ASN A 263 27.50 -1.17 -13.55
CA ASN A 263 26.04 -1.28 -13.48
C ASN A 263 25.50 -0.38 -12.37
N THR A 264 24.30 0.14 -12.58
CA THR A 264 23.66 1.13 -11.72
C THR A 264 23.11 0.45 -10.46
N VAL A 265 23.30 1.11 -9.31
CA VAL A 265 22.77 0.65 -8.03
C VAL A 265 21.41 1.30 -7.81
N PHE A 266 20.36 0.48 -7.86
CA PHE A 266 18.99 0.91 -7.63
C PHE A 266 18.55 0.55 -6.20
N MET A 267 18.57 1.51 -5.28
CA MET A 267 18.05 1.32 -3.91
C MET A 267 16.52 1.33 -3.92
N ALA A 268 15.90 0.39 -3.21
CA ALA A 268 14.45 0.27 -3.08
C ALA A 268 14.01 0.72 -1.68
N THR A 269 12.97 1.55 -1.60
CA THR A 269 12.38 1.98 -0.33
C THR A 269 10.86 2.04 -0.40
N GLY A 270 10.18 1.52 0.61
CA GLY A 270 8.73 1.57 0.72
C GLY A 270 8.19 2.96 1.09
N LEU A 271 7.03 3.30 0.54
CA LEU A 271 6.34 4.57 0.77
C LEU A 271 5.37 4.45 1.96
N GLY A 272 5.94 4.40 3.16
CA GLY A 272 5.21 4.24 4.42
C GLY A 272 4.72 5.55 5.08
N PRO A 273 3.75 5.46 6.01
CA PRO A 273 3.18 6.60 6.74
C PRO A 273 4.17 7.37 7.62
N ALA A 274 5.28 6.75 7.99
CA ALA A 274 6.33 7.37 8.78
C ALA A 274 7.22 8.34 7.96
N SER A 275 7.07 8.35 6.63
CA SER A 275 7.81 9.23 5.76
C SER A 275 7.31 10.67 5.87
N SER A 276 8.23 11.63 5.85
CA SER A 276 7.84 13.04 5.85
C SER A 276 7.15 13.48 4.56
N LEU A 277 7.09 12.62 3.54
CA LEU A 277 6.22 12.79 2.37
C LEU A 277 4.74 12.86 2.77
N PHE A 278 4.32 12.17 3.82
CA PHE A 278 2.91 12.09 4.24
C PHE A 278 2.60 12.93 5.49
N GLU A 279 3.52 13.81 5.87
CA GLU A 279 3.27 14.83 6.89
C GLU A 279 2.42 15.96 6.30
N ALA A 280 1.11 15.93 6.54
CA ALA A 280 0.16 16.91 5.99
C ALA A 280 0.46 18.38 6.36
N ASN A 281 1.22 18.60 7.45
CA ASN A 281 1.64 19.93 7.89
C ASN A 281 2.96 20.41 7.24
N LYS A 282 3.64 19.54 6.50
CA LYS A 282 4.90 19.84 5.81
C LYS A 282 4.61 20.34 4.40
N LEU A 283 5.38 21.34 3.96
CA LEU A 283 5.22 21.90 2.63
C LEU A 283 5.53 20.84 1.56
N GLY A 284 4.60 20.64 0.62
CA GLY A 284 4.73 19.59 -0.38
C GLY A 284 4.40 18.18 0.11
N GLY A 285 3.98 18.03 1.37
CA GLY A 285 3.49 16.78 1.91
C GLY A 285 2.13 16.39 1.31
N MET A 286 1.92 15.09 1.15
CA MET A 286 0.68 14.45 0.75
C MET A 286 -0.18 14.18 1.99
N THR A 287 -1.51 14.19 1.83
CA THR A 287 -2.45 14.07 2.95
C THR A 287 -2.79 12.63 3.34
N SER A 288 -2.48 11.66 2.48
CA SER A 288 -2.78 10.25 2.68
C SER A 288 -1.75 9.37 2.01
N VAL A 289 -1.43 8.25 2.67
CA VAL A 289 -0.57 7.20 2.12
C VAL A 289 -1.39 6.29 1.20
N PRO A 290 -1.05 6.16 -0.09
CA PRO A 290 -1.75 5.27 -0.99
C PRO A 290 -1.55 3.80 -0.60
N VAL A 291 -2.54 2.96 -0.91
CA VAL A 291 -2.54 1.52 -0.63
C VAL A 291 -2.72 0.79 -1.96
N TYR A 292 -1.80 -0.13 -2.25
CA TYR A 292 -1.91 -1.06 -3.36
C TYR A 292 -2.76 -2.26 -2.94
N ARG A 293 -3.78 -2.61 -3.73
CA ARG A 293 -4.81 -3.59 -3.32
C ARG A 293 -4.70 -4.97 -3.98
N HIS A 294 -3.70 -5.19 -4.83
CA HIS A 294 -3.51 -6.45 -5.55
C HIS A 294 -2.52 -7.41 -4.87
N VAL A 295 -2.11 -7.10 -3.63
CA VAL A 295 -1.38 -8.03 -2.76
C VAL A 295 -2.32 -8.64 -1.73
N SER A 296 -1.90 -9.74 -1.13
CA SER A 296 -2.60 -10.42 -0.04
C SER A 296 -2.71 -9.52 1.19
N ALA A 297 -3.67 -9.80 2.06
CA ALA A 297 -3.96 -8.93 3.22
C ALA A 297 -2.83 -8.90 4.27
N ASP A 298 -1.99 -9.92 4.25
CA ASP A 298 -0.78 -10.15 5.06
C ASP A 298 0.51 -9.68 4.38
N GLU A 299 0.42 -9.12 3.18
CA GLU A 299 1.55 -8.64 2.40
C GLU A 299 1.66 -7.10 2.37
N TYR A 300 2.87 -6.61 2.13
CA TYR A 300 3.23 -5.20 2.06
C TYR A 300 2.46 -4.51 0.94
N ASN A 301 1.50 -3.70 1.34
CA ASN A 301 0.50 -3.12 0.45
C ASN A 301 0.79 -1.66 0.09
N ARG A 302 2.06 -1.27 0.07
CA ARG A 302 2.50 0.07 -0.34
C ARG A 302 3.37 0.00 -1.58
N PHE A 303 3.44 1.13 -2.25
CA PHE A 303 4.33 1.32 -3.38
C PHE A 303 5.76 1.50 -2.93
N ILE A 304 6.70 1.24 -3.83
CA ILE A 304 8.13 1.28 -3.57
C ILE A 304 8.77 2.26 -4.52
N ALA A 305 9.51 3.21 -3.95
CA ALA A 305 10.35 4.14 -4.68
C ALA A 305 11.70 3.50 -4.98
N ILE A 306 12.13 3.62 -6.23
CA ILE A 306 13.42 3.15 -6.70
C ILE A 306 14.34 4.34 -6.96
N TRP A 307 15.52 4.31 -6.34
CA TRP A 307 16.51 5.37 -6.37
C TRP A 307 17.77 4.91 -7.08
N ASP A 308 18.23 5.62 -8.09
CA ASP A 308 19.61 5.51 -8.56
C ASP A 308 20.51 6.19 -7.53
N ILE A 309 21.41 5.43 -6.91
CA ILE A 309 22.34 5.94 -5.88
C ILE A 309 23.81 5.93 -6.34
N GLY A 310 24.14 5.37 -7.50
CA GLY A 310 25.52 5.17 -7.93
C GLY A 310 25.73 3.95 -8.83
N THR A 311 26.95 3.42 -8.86
CA THR A 311 27.32 2.24 -9.67
C THR A 311 28.17 1.24 -8.89
N TYR A 312 28.27 -0.01 -9.36
CA TYR A 312 29.17 -1.00 -8.76
C TYR A 312 30.61 -0.88 -9.29
N ASP A 313 31.60 -1.11 -8.42
CA ASP A 313 33.03 -1.01 -8.74
C ASP A 313 33.66 -2.28 -9.37
N GLY A 314 32.86 -3.31 -9.61
CA GLY A 314 33.31 -4.60 -10.14
C GLY A 314 33.84 -5.60 -9.11
N ALA A 315 34.11 -5.17 -7.87
CA ALA A 315 34.20 -6.04 -6.70
C ALA A 315 32.82 -6.28 -6.07
N GLY A 316 31.79 -5.59 -6.57
CA GLY A 316 30.44 -5.60 -6.03
C GLY A 316 30.24 -4.56 -4.94
N GLU A 317 31.18 -3.64 -4.74
CA GLU A 317 31.01 -2.52 -3.81
C GLU A 317 30.30 -1.36 -4.50
N ILE A 318 29.45 -0.66 -3.75
CA ILE A 318 28.72 0.51 -4.22
C ILE A 318 29.67 1.70 -4.30
N VAL A 319 29.67 2.40 -5.42
CA VAL A 319 30.31 3.72 -5.61
C VAL A 319 29.21 4.72 -5.81
N MET A 320 29.02 5.59 -4.82
CA MET A 320 27.97 6.60 -4.86
C MET A 320 28.16 7.57 -6.02
N GLY A 321 27.06 7.90 -6.70
CA GLY A 321 27.03 8.94 -7.72
C GLY A 321 27.03 10.36 -7.12
N ASP A 322 27.16 11.38 -7.97
CA ASP A 322 27.17 12.79 -7.56
C ASP A 322 25.91 13.23 -6.80
N ALA A 323 24.75 12.62 -7.09
CA ALA A 323 23.51 12.79 -6.35
C ALA A 323 22.55 11.64 -6.63
N ALA A 324 21.95 11.06 -5.60
CA ALA A 324 20.89 10.08 -5.83
C ALA A 324 19.64 10.72 -6.46
N ALA A 325 18.95 9.96 -7.29
CA ALA A 325 17.78 10.40 -8.02
C ALA A 325 16.65 9.38 -7.96
N LEU A 326 15.40 9.86 -7.88
CA LEU A 326 14.23 9.00 -8.02
C LEU A 326 14.11 8.57 -9.49
N THR A 327 14.32 7.28 -9.73
CA THR A 327 14.23 6.65 -11.05
C THR A 327 12.77 6.40 -11.41
N THR A 328 12.07 5.61 -10.59
CA THR A 328 10.68 5.23 -10.82
C THR A 328 10.00 4.82 -9.52
N ILE A 329 8.71 4.48 -9.62
CA ILE A 329 7.93 3.87 -8.54
C ILE A 329 7.34 2.58 -9.09
N VAL A 330 7.48 1.51 -8.31
CA VAL A 330 6.86 0.20 -8.56
C VAL A 330 5.78 -0.05 -7.50
N ASP A 331 4.86 -0.97 -7.75
CA ASP A 331 3.87 -1.37 -6.75
C ASP A 331 4.46 -2.31 -5.68
N GLY A 332 3.59 -2.76 -4.78
CA GLY A 332 3.97 -3.68 -3.71
C GLY A 332 4.27 -5.09 -4.16
N ALA A 333 3.91 -5.48 -5.39
CA ALA A 333 4.26 -6.75 -6.02
C ALA A 333 5.53 -6.65 -6.88
N GLY A 334 6.04 -5.43 -7.09
CA GLY A 334 7.27 -5.17 -7.83
C GLY A 334 7.05 -5.07 -9.33
N ASP A 335 5.82 -4.80 -9.78
CA ASP A 335 5.56 -4.52 -11.18
C ASP A 335 5.78 -3.04 -11.50
N THR A 336 6.30 -2.79 -12.71
CA THR A 336 6.51 -1.43 -13.20
C THR A 336 5.23 -0.88 -13.81
N LYS A 337 5.16 0.45 -13.96
CA LYS A 337 4.02 1.12 -14.58
C LYS A 337 3.68 0.54 -15.95
N GLU A 338 4.68 0.26 -16.77
CA GLU A 338 4.52 -0.30 -18.11
C GLU A 338 3.98 -1.74 -18.05
N GLU A 339 4.36 -2.51 -17.05
CA GLU A 339 3.87 -3.86 -16.82
C GLU A 339 2.40 -3.85 -16.36
N GLU A 340 2.06 -2.98 -15.39
CA GLU A 340 0.69 -2.72 -14.94
C GLU A 340 -0.22 -2.22 -16.08
N LEU A 341 0.29 -1.37 -16.98
CA LEU A 341 -0.42 -0.95 -18.18
C LEU A 341 -0.57 -2.07 -19.22
N GLY A 342 0.42 -2.96 -19.33
CA GLY A 342 0.38 -4.11 -20.23
C GLY A 342 -0.65 -5.15 -19.80
N GLU A 343 -0.88 -5.30 -18.50
CA GLU A 343 -2.00 -6.08 -17.98
C GLU A 343 -3.35 -5.43 -18.29
N TRP A 344 -3.41 -4.10 -18.21
CA TRP A 344 -4.62 -3.33 -18.52
C TRP A 344 -5.04 -3.42 -20.00
N ASP A 345 -4.11 -3.29 -20.96
CA ASP A 345 -4.41 -3.34 -22.39
C ASP A 345 -4.46 -4.77 -22.97
N GLY A 346 -4.12 -5.77 -22.15
CA GLY A 346 -4.10 -7.19 -22.51
C GLY A 346 -2.91 -7.57 -23.40
N SER A 347 -1.88 -6.73 -23.49
CA SER A 347 -0.60 -7.08 -24.12
C SER A 347 0.24 -8.02 -23.26
N ARG A 348 -0.04 -8.09 -21.95
CA ARG A 348 0.51 -9.05 -20.99
C ARG A 348 -0.61 -9.77 -20.24
N ASN A 349 -0.34 -11.01 -19.86
CA ASN A 349 -1.28 -11.83 -19.08
C ASN A 349 -1.17 -11.43 -17.60
N THR A 350 -2.31 -11.15 -16.96
CA THR A 350 -2.40 -10.97 -15.49
C THR A 350 -1.93 -12.25 -14.81
N ILE A 351 -0.91 -12.17 -13.94
CA ILE A 351 -0.46 -13.30 -13.11
C ILE A 351 -1.40 -13.43 -11.91
#